data_AF-A0A2V5M8I9-F1
#
_entry.id   AF-A0A2V5M8I9-F1
#
_cell.length_a   1.000
_cell.length_b   1.000
_cell.length_c   1.000
_cell.angle_alpha   90.00
_cell.angle_beta   90.00
_cell.angle_gamma   90.00
#
_symmetry.space_group_name_H-M   'P 1'
#
loop_
_entity.id
_entity.type
_entity.pdbx_description
1 polymer ?
#
loop_
_entity_poly.entity_id
_entity_poly.type
_entity_poly.pdbx_seq_one_letter_code
_entity_poly.pdbx_strand_id
1 'polypeptide(L)' 'LQLLRIKNLALVEDLEWEIAPGFTAITGETGAGKSIIIGALQLLLGERADKSLVRTGAEMCTVEAIF' A
#
# COMPACT_ATOMS: atom_id res chain seq x y z
N LEU A 1 8.39 -5.85 9.71
CA LEU A 1 8.09 -5.02 8.51
C LEU A 1 9.11 -3.90 8.47
N GLN A 2 10.12 -4.06 7.62
CA GLN A 2 11.22 -3.12 7.41
C GLN A 2 10.99 -2.23 6.19
N LEU A 3 10.37 -2.78 5.13
CA LEU A 3 10.12 -2.09 3.87
C LEU A 3 8.72 -2.44 3.35
N LEU A 4 8.01 -1.45 2.82
CA LEU A 4 6.79 -1.61 2.03
C LEU A 4 6.97 -0.93 0.67
N ARG A 5 6.75 -1.66 -0.41
CA ARG A 5 6.72 -1.13 -1.79
C ARG A 5 5.35 -1.34 -2.40
N ILE A 6 4.84 -0.30 -3.05
CA ILE A 6 3.54 -0.30 -3.73
C ILE A 6 3.74 0.29 -5.12
N LYS A 7 3.26 -0.42 -6.15
CA LYS A 7 3.14 0.13 -7.50
C LYS A 7 1.71 0.03 -8.03
N ASN A 8 1.23 1.13 -8.60
CA ASN A 8 -0.06 1.23 -9.29
C ASN A 8 -1.27 0.77 -8.46
N LEU A 9 -1.28 1.04 -7.15
CA LEU A 9 -2.39 0.69 -6.26
C LEU A 9 -3.28 1.91 -6.00
N ALA A 10 -4.53 1.86 -6.44
CA ALA A 10 -5.51 2.94 -6.33
C ALA A 10 -4.95 4.29 -6.81
N LEU A 11 -4.72 5.25 -5.90
CA LEU A 11 -4.19 6.57 -6.23
C LEU A 11 -2.64 6.63 -6.23
N VAL A 12 -1.96 5.56 -5.80
CA VAL A 12 -0.50 5.48 -5.72
C VAL A 12 0.06 4.91 -7.02
N GLU A 13 0.97 5.64 -7.64
CA GLU A 13 1.73 5.18 -8.80
C GLU A 13 2.98 4.40 -8.37
N ASP A 14 3.79 4.98 -7.49
CA ASP A 14 4.98 4.36 -6.92
C ASP A 14 5.17 4.88 -5.49
N LEU A 15 5.31 3.98 -4.53
CA LEU A 15 5.61 4.30 -3.14
C LEU A 15 6.58 3.29 -2.57
N GLU A 16 7.64 3.79 -1.97
CA GLU A 16 8.60 3.03 -1.18
C GLU A 16 8.67 3.63 0.21
N TRP A 17 8.48 2.79 1.23
CA TRP A 17 8.49 3.23 2.62
C TRP A 17 9.33 2.30 3.47
N GLU A 18 10.45 2.83 3.96
CA GLU A 18 11.25 2.24 5.02
C GLU A 18 10.61 2.55 6.38
N ILE A 19 10.24 1.50 7.12
CA ILE A 19 9.51 1.63 8.37
C ILE A 19 10.48 1.50 9.55
N ALA A 20 10.55 2.56 10.36
CA ALA A 20 11.36 2.57 11.56
C ALA A 20 10.81 1.58 12.61
N PRO A 21 11.70 0.98 13.43
CA PRO A 21 11.27 0.10 14.51
C PRO A 21 10.47 0.87 15.57
N GLY A 22 9.60 0.15 16.27
CA GLY A 22 8.77 0.70 17.35
C GLY A 22 7.40 1.17 16.86
N PHE A 23 6.95 2.33 17.34
CA PHE A 23 5.63 2.86 17.03
C PHE A 23 5.68 3.81 15.84
N THR A 24 4.96 3.47 14.77
CA THR A 24 4.80 4.30 13.59
C THR A 24 3.37 4.81 13.50
N ALA A 25 3.19 6.13 13.43
CA ALA A 25 1.89 6.76 13.27
C ALA A 25 1.72 7.28 11.83
N ILE A 26 0.62 6.91 11.18
CA ILE A 26 0.26 7.41 9.85
C ILE A 26 -0.84 8.47 10.02
N THR A 27 -0.60 9.68 9.55
CA THR A 27 -1.54 10.81 9.63
C THR A 27 -1.95 11.27 8.24
N GLY A 28 -2.79 12.31 8.14
CA GLY A 28 -3.28 12.84 6.86
C GLY A 28 -4.71 13.36 6.92
N GLU A 29 -5.07 14.21 5.96
CA GLU A 29 -6.32 14.98 5.95
C GLU A 29 -7.53 14.17 5.43
N THR A 30 -7.38 13.55 4.25
CA THR A 30 -8.53 13.00 3.49
C THR A 30 -8.66 11.49 3.56
N GLY A 31 -7.95 10.81 4.46
CA GLY A 31 -8.05 9.37 4.68
C GLY A 31 -7.53 8.48 3.55
N ALA A 32 -7.53 8.95 2.30
CA ALA A 32 -7.15 8.19 1.10
C ALA A 32 -5.77 7.55 1.22
N GLY A 33 -4.74 8.32 1.60
CA GLY A 33 -3.38 7.78 1.78
C GLY A 33 -3.30 6.71 2.88
N LYS A 34 -4.02 6.92 3.99
CA LYS A 34 -4.08 5.94 5.09
C LYS A 34 -4.74 4.64 4.64
N SER A 35 -5.90 4.72 4.00
CA SER A 35 -6.65 3.54 3.53
C SER A 35 -5.86 2.75 2.48
N ILE A 36 -5.07 3.41 1.64
CA ILE A 36 -4.22 2.73 0.65
C ILE A 36 -3.14 1.90 1.36
N ILE A 37 -2.48 2.45 2.38
CA ILE A 37 -1.47 1.71 3.15
C ILE A 37 -2.11 0.53 3.87
N ILE A 38 -3.27 0.72 4.51
CA ILE A 38 -4.00 -0.38 5.16
C ILE A 38 -4.37 -1.48 4.16
N GLY A 39 -4.92 -1.09 3.00
CA GLY A 39 -5.28 -2.03 1.93
C GLY A 39 -4.07 -2.80 1.39
N ALA A 40 -2.91 -2.15 1.25
CA ALA A 40 -1.67 -2.82 0.86
C ALA A 40 -1.24 -3.89 1.88
N LEU A 41 -1.30 -3.58 3.18
CA LEU A 41 -1.00 -4.54 4.24
C LEU A 41 -1.98 -5.72 4.26
N GLN A 42 -3.26 -5.46 4.04
CA GLN A 42 -4.29 -6.50 3.91
C GLN A 42 -4.02 -7.46 2.75
N LEU A 43 -3.64 -6.94 1.59
CA LEU A 43 -3.24 -7.76 0.44
C LEU A 43 -2.03 -8.65 0.75
N LEU A 44 -1.02 -8.12 1.44
CA LEU A 44 0.14 -8.91 1.89
C LEU A 44 -0.23 -10.02 2.87
N LEU A 45 -1.30 -9.84 3.64
CA LEU A 45 -1.83 -10.84 4.58
C LEU A 45 -2.76 -11.87 3.89
N GLY A 46 -2.93 -11.79 2.57
CA GLY A 46 -3.72 -12.75 1.79
C GLY A 46 -5.20 -12.40 1.66
N GLU A 47 -5.59 -11.15 1.93
CA GLU A 47 -6.95 -10.69 1.62
C GLU A 47 -7.22 -10.80 0.11
N ARG A 48 -8.50 -11.01 -0.24
CA ARG A 48 -8.91 -11.15 -1.63
C ARG A 48 -8.60 -9.88 -2.41
N ALA A 49 -7.77 -10.00 -3.43
CA ALA A 49 -7.49 -8.90 -4.35
C ALA A 49 -8.71 -8.61 -5.25
N ASP A 50 -9.08 -7.32 -5.34
CA ASP A 50 -10.10 -6.80 -6.26
C ASP A 50 -9.46 -5.99 -7.38
N LYS A 51 -9.97 -6.08 -8.61
CA LYS A 51 -9.43 -5.33 -9.76
C LYS A 51 -9.55 -3.82 -9.62
N SER A 52 -10.51 -3.33 -8.83
CA SER A 52 -10.66 -1.90 -8.51
C SER A 52 -9.46 -1.31 -7.76
N LEU A 53 -8.61 -2.17 -7.18
CA LEU A 53 -7.37 -1.74 -6.53
C LEU A 53 -6.28 -1.38 -7.53
N VAL A 54 -6.37 -1.84 -8.79
CA VAL A 54 -5.41 -1.44 -9.83
C VAL A 54 -5.71 0.01 -10.23
N ARG A 55 -4.68 0.85 -10.18
CA ARG A 55 -4.75 2.26 -10.57
C ARG A 55 -5.30 2.40 -12.00
N THR A 56 -6.20 3.36 -12.19
CA THR A 56 -6.75 3.69 -13.51
C THR A 56 -5.64 3.93 -14.53
N GLY A 57 -5.67 3.18 -15.64
CA GLY A 57 -4.66 3.25 -16.70
C GLY A 57 -3.47 2.31 -16.52
N ALA A 58 -3.38 1.57 -15.42
CA ALA A 58 -2.39 0.51 -15.22
C ALA A 58 -2.98 -0.88 -15.53
N GLU A 59 -2.15 -1.79 -16.04
CA GLU A 59 -2.55 -3.17 -16.33
C GLU A 59 -2.46 -4.09 -15.09
N MET A 60 -1.59 -3.73 -14.14
CA MET A 60 -1.35 -4.48 -12.91
C MET A 60 -0.91 -3.56 -11.77
N CYS A 61 -1.07 -4.04 -10.53
CA CYS A 61 -0.49 -3.45 -9.33
C CYS A 61 0.38 -4.47 -8.59
N THR A 62 1.36 -4.00 -7.83
CA THR A 62 2.16 -4.85 -6.94
C THR A 62 2.20 -4.26 -5.54
N VAL A 63 2.23 -5.16 -4.56
CA VAL A 63 2.51 -4.82 -3.16
C VAL A 63 3.55 -5.82 -2.66
N GLU A 64 4.67 -5.32 -2.17
CA GLU A 64 5.80 -6.12 -1.72
C GLU A 64 6.26 -5.64 -0.35
N ALA A 65 6.74 -6.56 0.49
CA ALA A 65 7.24 -6.21 1.82
C ALA A 65 8.44 -7.06 2.22
N ILE A 66 9.32 -6.44 3.02
CA ILE A 66 10.40 -7.11 3.75
C ILE A 66 10.03 -7.08 5.23
N PHE A 67 10.07 -8.23 5.91
CA PHE A 67 9.63 -8.35 7.29
C PHE A 67 10.77 -8.29 8.30
#